data_AF-X1GD27-F1
#
_entry.id   AF-X1GD27-F1
#
_cell.length_a   1.000
_cell.length_b   1.000
_cell.length_c   1.000
_cell.angle_alpha   90.00
_cell.angle_beta   90.00
_cell.angle_gamma   90.00
#
_symmetry.space_group_name_H-M   'P 1'
#
loop_
_entity.id
_entity.type
_entity.pdbx_description
1 polymer ?
#
loop_
_entity_poly.entity_id
_entity_poly.type
_entity_poly.pdbx_seq_one_letter_code
_entity_poly.pdbx_strand_id
1 'polypeptide(L)' 'PMKGTPFWYSILRGLAIAVFKVFFAIKIEGKENIPYRGGAILASNHLSYLDPIVLGILVPRRVNFMAKEELFENFFFF' A
#
# COMPACT_ATOMS: atom_id res chain seq x y z
N PRO A 1 -11.35 4.14 4.12
CA PRO A 1 -11.72 4.72 2.81
C PRO A 1 -10.75 5.82 2.33
N MET A 2 -10.46 5.87 1.03
CA MET A 2 -9.60 6.89 0.36
C MET A 2 -10.29 8.27 0.27
N LYS A 3 -10.81 8.77 1.38
CA LYS A 3 -11.38 10.12 1.42
C LYS A 3 -10.26 11.16 1.33
N GLY A 4 -10.48 12.23 0.57
CA GLY A 4 -9.51 13.31 0.42
C GLY A 4 -8.27 12.96 -0.43
N THR A 5 -8.33 11.87 -1.21
CA THR A 5 -7.32 11.64 -2.26
C THR A 5 -7.72 12.38 -3.54
N PRO A 6 -6.77 13.10 -4.14
CA PRO A 6 -6.70 13.29 -5.58
C PRO A 6 -7.31 12.24 -6.53
N PHE A 7 -7.88 12.65 -7.66
CA PHE A 7 -8.36 11.73 -8.70
C PHE A 7 -7.24 10.91 -9.36
N TRP A 8 -6.10 11.54 -9.67
CA TRP A 8 -4.93 10.91 -10.29
C TRP A 8 -4.34 9.82 -9.40
N TYR A 9 -4.44 9.96 -8.08
CA TYR A 9 -4.05 8.91 -7.15
C TYR A 9 -4.85 7.62 -7.36
N SER A 10 -6.16 7.71 -7.58
CA SER A 10 -7.01 6.54 -7.86
C SER A 10 -6.65 5.88 -9.19
N ILE A 11 -6.31 6.68 -10.22
CA ILE A 11 -5.82 6.15 -11.52
C ILE A 11 -4.50 5.41 -11.32
N LEU A 12 -3.50 6.07 -10.71
CA LEU A 12 -2.17 5.49 -10.49
C LEU A 12 -2.24 4.23 -9.63
N ARG A 13 -3.09 4.21 -8.60
CA ARG A 13 -3.34 3.02 -7.78
C ARG A 13 -3.96 1.90 -8.60
N GLY A 14 -4.97 2.19 -9.43
CA GLY A 14 -5.58 1.20 -10.32
C GLY A 14 -4.57 0.58 -11.28
N LEU A 15 -3.73 1.41 -11.90
CA LEU A 15 -2.64 0.98 -12.77
C LEU A 15 -1.62 0.11 -12.01
N ALA A 16 -1.20 0.54 -10.82
CA ALA A 16 -0.27 -0.25 -10.00
C ALA A 16 -0.85 -1.61 -9.62
N ILE A 17 -2.13 -1.69 -9.24
CA ILE A 17 -2.81 -2.98 -8.98
C ILE A 17 -2.79 -3.87 -10.23
N ALA A 18 -3.07 -3.31 -11.40
CA ALA A 18 -3.05 -4.06 -12.66
C ALA A 18 -1.65 -4.63 -12.96
N VAL A 19 -0.62 -3.78 -12.88
CA VAL A 19 0.79 -4.19 -13.05
C VAL A 19 1.13 -5.30 -12.05
N PHE A 20 0.84 -5.09 -10.76
CA PHE A 20 1.18 -6.07 -9.74
C PHE A 20 0.44 -7.40 -9.90
N LYS A 21 -0.81 -7.40 -10.38
CA LYS A 21 -1.54 -8.65 -10.69
C LYS A 21 -0.99 -9.40 -11.90
N VAL A 22 -0.36 -8.69 -12.85
CA VAL A 22 0.26 -9.31 -14.03
C VAL A 22 1.60 -9.94 -13.66
N PHE A 23 2.42 -9.23 -12.89
CA PHE A 23 3.77 -9.69 -12.54
C PHE A 23 3.82 -10.59 -11.29
N PHE A 24 2.83 -10.49 -10.40
CA PHE A 24 2.79 -11.25 -9.14
C PHE A 24 1.47 -12.00 -8.99
N ALA A 25 1.54 -13.24 -8.52
CA ALA A 25 0.39 -14.09 -8.23
C ALA A 25 -0.29 -13.68 -6.89
N ILE A 26 -0.87 -12.49 -6.86
CA ILE A 26 -1.45 -11.91 -5.64
C ILE A 26 -2.81 -12.57 -5.33
N LYS A 27 -2.90 -13.17 -4.14
CA LYS A 27 -4.15 -13.62 -3.53
C LYS A 27 -4.47 -12.74 -2.32
N ILE A 28 -5.74 -12.35 -2.18
CA ILE A 28 -6.20 -11.49 -1.08
C ILE A 28 -7.31 -12.23 -0.36
N GLU A 29 -7.17 -12.39 0.95
CA GLU A 29 -8.15 -13.03 1.83
C GLU A 29 -8.44 -12.11 3.02
N GLY A 30 -9.66 -12.11 3.53
CA GLY A 30 -10.03 -11.35 4.73
C GLY A 30 -10.00 -9.82 4.55
N LYS A 31 -10.22 -9.31 3.34
CA LYS A 31 -10.20 -7.86 3.06
C LYS A 31 -11.27 -7.10 3.86
N GLU A 32 -12.39 -7.75 4.10
CA GLU A 32 -13.51 -7.32 4.91
C GLU A 32 -13.17 -7.13 6.39
N ASN A 33 -12.10 -7.77 6.89
CA ASN A 33 -11.64 -7.61 8.27
C ASN A 33 -10.98 -6.25 8.52
N ILE A 34 -10.67 -5.48 7.47
CA ILE A 34 -10.00 -4.19 7.59
C ILE A 34 -11.01 -3.14 8.08
N PRO A 35 -10.79 -2.50 9.26
CA PRO A 35 -11.73 -1.52 9.80
C PRO A 35 -11.95 -0.34 8.85
N TYR A 36 -13.21 -0.10 8.48
CA TYR A 36 -13.57 1.00 7.58
C TYR A 36 -13.48 2.37 8.27
N ARG A 37 -13.65 2.43 9.60
CA ARG A 37 -13.56 3.64 10.42
C ARG A 37 -12.65 3.37 11.62
N GLY A 38 -12.19 4.44 12.27
CA GLY A 38 -11.27 4.36 13.41
C GLY A 38 -9.81 4.11 13.02
N GLY A 39 -8.96 4.11 14.05
CA GLY A 39 -7.55 3.77 13.96
C GLY A 39 -7.33 2.26 13.91
N ALA A 40 -6.30 1.83 13.19
CA ALA A 40 -5.83 0.46 13.16
C ALA A 40 -4.33 0.46 12.88
N ILE A 41 -3.60 -0.50 13.46
CA ILE A 41 -2.21 -0.77 13.12
C ILE A 41 -2.20 -1.97 12.19
N LEU A 42 -1.58 -1.80 11.02
CA LEU A 42 -1.34 -2.90 10.09
C LEU A 42 0.05 -3.47 10.40
N ALA A 43 0.09 -4.68 10.94
CA ALA A 43 1.33 -5.41 11.16
C ALA A 43 1.47 -6.48 10.07
N SER A 44 2.42 -6.29 9.15
CA SER A 44 2.78 -7.29 8.14
C SER A 44 4.13 -7.91 8.47
N ASN A 45 4.37 -9.10 7.93
CA ASN A 45 5.73 -9.56 7.70
C ASN A 45 6.47 -8.58 6.77
N HIS A 46 7.79 -8.48 6.90
CA HIS A 46 8.63 -7.64 6.05
C HIS A 46 9.62 -8.54 5.30
N LEU A 47 9.24 -8.97 4.09
CA LEU A 47 10.03 -9.88 3.25
C LEU A 47 10.74 -9.14 2.11
N SER A 48 10.23 -7.97 1.71
CA SER A 48 10.73 -7.24 0.54
C SER A 48 10.56 -5.75 0.69
N TYR A 49 11.40 -5.00 -0.01
CA TYR A 49 11.22 -3.56 -0.18
C TYR A 49 9.92 -3.18 -0.90
N LEU A 50 9.27 -4.12 -1.58
CA LEU A 50 7.97 -3.90 -2.22
C LEU A 50 6.79 -3.93 -1.24
N ASP A 51 6.99 -4.34 0.02
CA ASP A 51 5.90 -4.51 0.98
C ASP A 51 5.05 -3.24 1.18
N PRO A 52 5.65 -2.03 1.36
CA PRO A 52 4.86 -0.79 1.48
C PRO A 52 4.03 -0.48 0.24
N ILE A 53 4.54 -0.81 -0.96
CA ILE A 53 3.82 -0.60 -2.21
C ILE A 53 2.62 -1.55 -2.28
N VAL A 54 2.84 -2.84 -2.06
CA VAL A 54 1.78 -3.87 -2.11
C VAL A 54 0.69 -3.56 -1.09
N LEU A 55 1.05 -3.25 0.16
CA LEU A 55 0.08 -2.90 1.20
C LEU A 55 -0.66 -1.60 0.87
N GLY A 56 0.07 -0.58 0.38
CA GLY A 56 -0.51 0.71 0.01
C GLY A 56 -1.54 0.61 -1.11
N ILE A 57 -1.33 -0.28 -2.09
CA ILE A 57 -2.27 -0.46 -3.19
C ILE A 57 -3.42 -1.41 -2.84
N LEU A 58 -3.21 -2.45 -2.03
CA LEU A 58 -4.25 -3.48 -1.78
C LEU A 58 -5.19 -3.14 -0.62
N VAL A 59 -4.74 -2.40 0.38
CA VAL A 59 -5.56 -2.03 1.54
C VAL A 59 -6.65 -1.01 1.13
N PRO A 60 -7.94 -1.20 1.49
CA PRO A 60 -9.05 -0.35 1.04
C PRO A 60 -9.14 1.02 1.76
N ARG A 61 -8.04 1.48 2.36
CA ARG A 61 -7.92 2.76 3.06
C ARG A 61 -6.48 3.25 2.92
N ARG A 62 -6.26 4.57 3.07
CA ARG A 62 -4.91 5.12 3.17
C ARG A 62 -4.17 4.45 4.33
N VAL A 63 -2.94 4.03 4.05
CA VAL A 63 -1.98 3.49 5.01
C VAL A 63 -0.87 4.52 5.15
N ASN A 64 -0.53 4.87 6.38
CA ASN A 64 0.64 5.68 6.68
C ASN A 64 1.73 4.71 7.13
N PHE A 65 2.87 4.75 6.45
CA PHE A 65 4.00 3.88 6.75
C PHE A 65 5.01 4.63 7.61
N MET A 66 5.60 3.94 8.57
CA MET A 66 6.83 4.39 9.19
C MET A 66 7.98 4.00 8.27
N ALA A 67 8.80 4.97 7.90
CA ALA A 67 9.99 4.79 7.09
C ALA A 67 11.16 5.52 7.77
N LYS A 68 12.38 5.02 7.55
CA LYS A 68 13.57 5.72 8.05
C LYS A 68 13.78 7.04 7.29
N GLU A 69 14.39 8.01 7.95
CA GLU A 69 14.63 9.35 7.39
C GLU A 69 15.50 9.29 6.13
N GLU A 70 16.49 8.39 6.10
CA GLU A 70 17.43 8.25 4.99
C GLU A 70 16.74 7.86 3.68
N LEU A 71 15.58 7.20 3.73
CA LEU A 71 14.78 6.87 2.53
C LEU A 71 14.24 8.13 1.84
N PHE A 72 14.08 9.24 2.56
CA PHE A 72 13.59 10.50 2.00
C PHE A 72 14.72 11.33 1.40
N GLU A 73 15.95 11.13 1.85
CA GLU A 73 17.14 11.83 1.33
C GLU A 73 17.74 11.08 0.14
N ASN A 74 17.67 9.76 0.13
CA ASN A 74 18.37 8.92 -0.84
C ASN A 74 17.44 7.89 -1.50
N PHE A 75 16.72 8.33 -2.54
CA PHE A 75 15.78 7.48 -3.28
C PHE A 75 16.40 6.21 -3.89
N PHE A 76 17.70 6.24 -4.20
CA PHE A 76 18.43 5.13 -4.81
C PHE A 76 19.12 4.20 -3.81
N PHE A 77 19.29 4.61 -2.55
CA PHE A 77 19.85 3.76 -1.50
C PHE A 77 18.73 2.99 -0.81
N PHE A 78 18.14 2.09 -1.61
CA PHE A 78 17.57 0.82 -1.15
C PHE A 78 18.68 -0.22 -0.97
#